data_AF-A8NEP8-F1
#
_entry.id   AF-A8NEP8-F1
#
_cell.length_a   1.000
_cell.length_b   1.000
_cell.length_c   1.000
_cell.angle_alpha   90.00
_cell.angle_beta   90.00
_cell.angle_gamma   90.00
#
_symmetry.space_group_name_H-M   'P 1'
#
loop_
_entity.id
_entity.type
_entity.pdbx_description
1 polymer ?
#
loop_
_entity_poly.entity_id
_entity_poly.type
_entity_poly.pdbx_seq_one_letter_code
_entity_poly.pdbx_strand_id
1 'polypeptide(L)'
;MSLQEASEARKARLLALRRRKLGEADGGEGSSEPLIKTRNFDPVSRTLKKYDGDVEMEDTVEKKVKGLAEQIIAEDEARRQQELDIFNIAPKRPNWDLKRDMEKKLAKLERRTQEAIHTLIRQRLAAQKGESDDLVGAMNAQERQDAKADLSDDDED
;
A
#
# COMPACT_ATOMS: atom_id res chain seq x y z
N MET A 1 -38.99 69.64 -26.84
CA MET A 1 -38.42 68.42 -27.44
C MET A 1 -39.50 67.75 -28.26
N SER A 2 -39.24 67.52 -29.55
CA SER A 2 -40.20 66.83 -30.41
C SER A 2 -40.18 65.33 -30.09
N LEU A 3 -41.30 64.63 -30.36
CA LEU A 3 -41.38 63.17 -30.23
C LEU A 3 -40.33 62.46 -31.10
N GLN A 4 -39.96 63.07 -32.23
CA GLN A 4 -38.95 62.56 -33.15
C GLN A 4 -37.55 62.60 -32.52
N GLU A 5 -37.16 63.73 -31.94
CA GLU A 5 -35.87 63.92 -31.27
C GLU A 5 -35.67 62.95 -30.10
N ALA A 6 -36.71 62.75 -29.28
CA ALA A 6 -36.68 61.77 -28.19
C ALA A 6 -36.55 60.32 -28.69
N SER A 7 -37.16 59.99 -29.84
CA SER A 7 -37.08 58.66 -30.45
C SER A 7 -35.67 58.36 -31.00
N GLU A 8 -35.05 59.37 -31.62
CA GLU A 8 -33.70 59.28 -32.18
C GLU A 8 -32.65 59.15 -31.07
N ALA A 9 -32.78 59.92 -29.99
CA ALA A 9 -31.93 59.80 -28.80
C ALA A 9 -32.01 58.40 -28.17
N ARG A 10 -33.23 57.84 -28.04
CA ARG A 10 -33.42 56.46 -27.53
C ARG A 10 -32.81 55.42 -28.46
N LYS A 11 -33.00 55.58 -29.78
CA LYS A 11 -32.43 54.67 -30.79
C LYS A 11 -30.91 54.68 -30.75
N ALA A 12 -30.29 55.86 -30.67
CA ALA A 12 -28.85 56.03 -30.53
C ALA A 12 -28.33 55.34 -29.25
N ARG A 13 -29.01 55.52 -28.11
CA ARG A 13 -28.65 54.86 -26.84
C ARG A 13 -28.72 53.33 -26.94
N LEU A 14 -29.78 52.79 -27.54
CA LEU A 14 -29.93 51.34 -27.73
C LEU A 14 -28.87 50.76 -28.69
N LEU A 15 -28.53 51.47 -29.75
CA LEU A 15 -27.46 51.06 -30.67
C LEU A 15 -26.08 51.06 -29.99
N ALA A 16 -25.78 52.07 -29.16
CA ALA A 16 -24.56 52.10 -28.36
C ALA A 16 -24.48 50.91 -27.39
N LEU A 17 -25.58 50.59 -26.69
CA LEU A 17 -25.65 49.42 -25.81
C LEU A 17 -25.49 48.10 -26.57
N ARG A 18 -26.03 48.00 -27.80
CA ARG A 18 -25.90 46.81 -28.64
C ARG A 18 -24.46 46.60 -29.13
N ARG A 19 -23.79 47.66 -29.61
CA ARG A 19 -22.37 47.61 -30.01
C ARG A 19 -21.48 47.20 -28.84
N ARG A 20 -21.72 47.76 -27.64
CA ARG A 20 -21.00 47.37 -26.42
C ARG A 20 -21.24 45.90 -26.02
N LYS A 21 -22.46 45.38 -26.18
CA LYS A 21 -22.78 43.96 -25.91
C LYS A 21 -22.09 43.00 -26.88
N LEU A 22 -21.93 43.39 -28.15
CA LEU A 22 -21.23 42.59 -29.16
C LEU A 22 -19.70 42.65 -29.05
N GLY A 23 -19.14 43.42 -28.11
CA GLY A 23 -17.69 43.52 -27.89
C GLY A 23 -16.95 44.36 -28.94
N GLU A 24 -17.66 45.10 -29.79
CA GLU A 24 -17.10 45.91 -30.88
C GLU A 24 -16.68 47.33 -30.44
N ALA A 25 -16.75 47.62 -29.14
CA ALA A 25 -16.33 48.91 -28.57
C ALA A 25 -14.86 48.84 -28.16
N ASP A 26 -13.99 49.25 -29.09
CA ASP A 26 -12.57 49.54 -28.88
C ASP A 26 -12.34 50.58 -27.77
N GLY A 27 -11.18 50.49 -27.11
CA GLY A 27 -10.82 51.15 -25.86
C GLY A 27 -10.85 52.68 -25.88
N GLY A 28 -12.03 53.26 -25.69
CA GLY A 28 -12.23 54.69 -25.45
C GLY A 28 -12.60 54.97 -23.99
N GLU A 29 -11.68 55.64 -23.29
CA GLU A 29 -11.78 56.18 -21.94
C GLU A 29 -13.07 57.00 -21.73
N GLY A 30 -13.87 56.72 -20.68
CA GLY A 30 -14.78 57.73 -20.12
C GLY A 30 -16.30 57.47 -19.95
N SER A 31 -16.84 56.24 -19.95
CA SER A 31 -18.20 56.02 -19.39
C SER A 31 -18.47 54.58 -18.93
N SER A 32 -18.03 54.23 -17.72
CA SER A 32 -18.36 52.94 -17.09
C SER A 32 -19.77 52.95 -16.47
N GLU A 33 -20.82 53.20 -17.26
CA GLU A 33 -22.16 52.80 -16.82
C GLU A 33 -22.21 51.27 -16.74
N PRO A 34 -22.56 50.66 -15.60
CA PRO A 34 -22.47 49.21 -15.41
C PRO A 34 -23.32 48.50 -16.46
N LEU A 35 -22.73 47.59 -17.23
CA LEU A 35 -23.51 46.64 -18.02
C LEU A 35 -24.36 45.84 -17.03
N ILE A 36 -25.68 45.99 -17.10
CA ILE A 36 -26.61 45.21 -16.29
C ILE A 36 -26.47 43.74 -16.71
N LYS A 37 -25.67 42.99 -15.96
CA LYS A 37 -25.59 41.53 -16.08
C LYS A 37 -26.85 40.95 -15.44
N THR A 38 -27.67 40.29 -16.25
CA THR A 38 -28.83 39.56 -15.73
C THR A 38 -28.33 38.28 -15.07
N ARG A 39 -28.45 38.18 -13.73
CA ARG A 39 -28.00 36.99 -12.99
C ARG A 39 -28.85 35.76 -13.34
N ASN A 40 -30.18 35.92 -13.22
CA ASN A 40 -31.15 34.81 -13.30
C ASN A 40 -32.12 34.94 -14.48
N PHE A 41 -31.90 35.86 -15.42
CA PHE A 41 -32.82 36.11 -16.53
C PHE A 41 -32.13 35.85 -17.86
N ASP A 42 -32.76 35.03 -18.69
CA ASP A 42 -32.31 34.76 -20.06
C ASP A 42 -32.98 35.75 -21.03
N PRO A 43 -32.20 36.62 -21.70
CA PRO A 43 -32.72 37.63 -22.61
C PRO A 43 -33.34 37.06 -23.90
N VAL A 44 -33.08 35.80 -24.25
CA VAL A 44 -33.64 35.17 -25.46
C VAL A 44 -35.01 34.59 -25.18
N SER A 45 -35.12 33.73 -24.15
CA SER A 45 -36.41 33.14 -23.74
C SER A 45 -37.27 34.10 -22.92
N ARG A 46 -36.72 35.22 -22.44
CA ARG A 46 -37.39 36.21 -21.59
C ARG A 46 -37.93 35.60 -20.28
N THR A 47 -37.34 34.49 -19.83
CA THR A 47 -37.71 33.74 -18.62
C THR A 47 -36.54 33.56 -17.66
N LEU A 48 -36.78 32.88 -16.54
CA LEU A 48 -35.72 32.50 -15.60
C LEU A 48 -34.71 31.59 -16.30
N LYS A 49 -33.41 31.88 -16.10
CA LYS A 49 -32.32 31.03 -16.55
C LYS A 49 -32.45 29.66 -15.86
N LYS A 50 -32.79 28.64 -16.63
CA LYS A 50 -32.82 27.25 -16.16
C LYS A 50 -31.39 26.71 -16.11
N TYR A 51 -31.14 25.77 -15.21
CA TYR A 51 -29.88 25.03 -15.20
C TYR A 51 -29.94 24.02 -16.35
N ASP A 52 -29.12 24.23 -17.37
CA ASP A 52 -28.94 23.27 -18.44
C ASP A 52 -28.07 22.15 -17.86
N GLY A 53 -28.72 21.04 -17.46
CA GLY A 53 -28.13 19.93 -16.71
C GLY A 53 -27.04 19.13 -17.43
N ASP A 54 -26.63 19.56 -18.61
CA ASP A 54 -25.67 18.90 -19.49
C ASP A 54 -24.25 19.46 -19.33
N VAL A 55 -23.91 19.99 -18.15
CA VAL A 55 -22.49 20.16 -17.80
C VAL A 55 -22.02 18.81 -17.32
N GLU A 56 -21.66 17.94 -18.26
CA GLU A 56 -20.91 16.71 -18.02
C GLU A 56 -19.72 17.05 -17.12
N MET A 57 -19.86 16.83 -15.82
CA MET A 57 -18.77 17.05 -14.88
C MET A 57 -17.70 16.00 -15.21
N GLU A 58 -16.58 16.45 -15.77
CA GLU A 58 -15.50 15.55 -16.22
C GLU A 58 -14.81 14.87 -15.03
N ASP A 59 -14.90 15.48 -13.85
CA ASP A 59 -14.09 15.18 -12.67
C ASP A 59 -14.79 14.29 -11.62
N THR A 60 -15.67 13.38 -12.04
CA THR A 60 -16.39 12.46 -11.13
C THR A 60 -15.59 11.19 -10.84
N VAL A 61 -15.79 10.57 -9.67
CA VAL A 61 -15.07 9.36 -9.22
C VAL A 61 -15.39 8.17 -10.13
N GLU A 62 -16.63 8.08 -10.59
CA GLU A 62 -17.14 7.05 -11.50
C GLU A 62 -16.37 7.06 -12.82
N LYS A 63 -16.05 8.24 -13.36
CA LYS A 63 -15.25 8.40 -14.58
C LYS A 63 -13.79 8.01 -14.34
N LYS A 64 -13.24 8.32 -13.15
CA LYS A 64 -11.85 7.98 -12.77
C LYS A 64 -11.65 6.47 -12.57
N VAL A 65 -12.68 5.77 -12.10
CA VAL A 65 -12.62 4.32 -11.83
C VAL A 65 -13.07 3.48 -13.03
N LYS A 66 -13.74 4.09 -14.02
CA LYS A 66 -14.15 3.42 -15.25
C LYS A 66 -12.94 2.78 -15.95
N GLY A 67 -12.98 1.47 -16.16
CA GLY A 67 -11.92 0.72 -16.83
C GLY A 67 -10.78 0.21 -15.93
N LEU A 68 -10.71 0.62 -14.65
CA LEU A 68 -9.70 0.10 -13.73
C LEU A 68 -9.85 -1.41 -13.50
N ALA A 69 -11.08 -1.90 -13.42
CA ALA A 69 -11.36 -3.33 -13.28
C ALA A 69 -10.86 -4.14 -14.49
N GLU A 70 -11.07 -3.63 -15.70
CA GLU A 70 -10.61 -4.27 -16.95
C GLU A 70 -9.08 -4.30 -17.01
N GLN A 71 -8.41 -3.22 -16.57
CA GLN A 71 -6.95 -3.17 -16.47
C GLN A 71 -6.39 -4.19 -15.46
N ILE A 72 -7.02 -4.31 -14.28
CA ILE A 72 -6.60 -5.28 -13.26
C ILE A 72 -6.73 -6.71 -13.78
N ILE A 73 -7.84 -7.03 -14.46
CA ILE A 73 -8.06 -8.36 -15.05
C ILE A 73 -7.01 -8.64 -16.14
N ALA A 74 -6.74 -7.67 -17.02
CA ALA A 74 -5.73 -7.82 -18.06
C ALA A 74 -4.31 -7.98 -17.50
N GLU A 75 -3.98 -7.28 -16.41
CA GLU A 75 -2.68 -7.42 -15.74
C GLU A 75 -2.53 -8.79 -15.06
N ASP A 76 -3.58 -9.29 -14.40
CA ASP A 76 -3.58 -10.62 -13.78
C ASP A 76 -3.47 -11.73 -14.83
N GLU A 77 -4.15 -11.58 -15.97
CA GLU A 77 -4.01 -12.49 -17.11
C GLU A 77 -2.60 -12.45 -17.70
N ALA A 78 -2.01 -11.27 -17.88
CA ALA A 78 -0.63 -11.12 -18.36
C ALA A 78 0.38 -11.73 -17.37
N ARG A 79 0.15 -11.59 -16.06
CA ARG A 79 0.98 -12.19 -15.00
C ARG A 79 0.86 -13.72 -14.96
N ARG A 80 -0.32 -14.28 -15.28
CA ARG A 80 -0.52 -15.73 -15.42
C ARG A 80 0.06 -16.27 -16.72
N GLN A 81 0.06 -15.47 -17.79
CA GLN A 81 0.62 -15.81 -19.10
C GLN A 81 2.15 -15.67 -19.16
N GLN A 82 2.74 -14.82 -18.31
CA GLN A 82 4.17 -14.89 -18.03
C GLN A 82 4.47 -16.32 -17.56
N GLU A 83 5.22 -17.03 -18.39
CA GLU A 83 5.59 -18.43 -18.21
C GLU A 83 5.96 -18.67 -16.75
N LEU A 84 5.28 -19.62 -16.11
CA LEU A 84 5.62 -20.09 -14.77
C LEU A 84 7.12 -20.38 -14.74
N ASP A 85 7.87 -19.52 -14.06
CA ASP A 85 9.31 -19.61 -13.96
C ASP A 85 9.70 -20.96 -13.34
N ILE A 86 10.10 -21.89 -14.19
CA ILE A 86 10.44 -23.27 -13.87
C ILE A 86 11.60 -23.31 -12.86
N PHE A 87 12.42 -22.25 -12.80
CA PHE A 87 13.50 -22.09 -11.83
C PHE A 87 13.02 -21.77 -10.41
N ASN A 88 11.80 -21.24 -10.25
CA ASN A 88 11.18 -21.02 -8.94
C ASN A 88 10.40 -22.24 -8.42
N ILE A 89 10.02 -23.17 -9.32
CA ILE A 89 9.32 -24.43 -9.00
C ILE A 89 10.32 -25.56 -8.67
N ALA A 90 11.56 -25.48 -9.16
CA ALA A 90 12.61 -26.44 -8.80
C ALA A 90 12.94 -26.40 -7.28
N PRO A 91 13.26 -27.54 -6.64
CA PRO A 91 13.63 -27.58 -5.22
C PRO A 91 14.87 -26.70 -4.97
N LYS A 92 14.69 -25.58 -4.27
CA LYS A 92 15.71 -24.53 -4.08
C LYS A 92 17.03 -24.99 -3.44
N ARG A 93 17.10 -26.17 -2.84
CA ARG A 93 18.30 -26.69 -2.15
C ARG A 93 18.38 -28.22 -2.23
N PRO A 94 19.30 -28.78 -3.05
CA PRO A 94 19.49 -30.23 -3.19
C PRO A 94 19.72 -30.98 -1.86
N ASN A 95 20.35 -30.31 -0.88
CA ASN A 95 20.71 -30.91 0.41
C ASN A 95 19.80 -30.45 1.56
N TRP A 96 18.64 -29.86 1.28
CA TRP A 96 17.72 -29.35 2.31
C TRP A 96 17.32 -30.45 3.29
N ASP A 97 16.93 -31.60 2.75
CA ASP A 97 16.42 -32.73 3.52
C ASP A 97 17.53 -33.34 4.37
N LEU A 98 18.70 -33.55 3.74
CA LEU A 98 19.90 -33.99 4.44
C LEU A 98 20.28 -33.04 5.58
N LYS A 99 20.21 -31.72 5.36
CA LYS A 99 20.51 -30.74 6.40
C LYS A 99 19.51 -30.85 7.55
N ARG A 100 18.21 -30.88 7.26
CA ARG A 100 17.15 -30.98 8.28
C ARG A 100 17.30 -32.25 9.13
N ASP A 101 17.57 -33.38 8.48
CA ASP A 101 17.65 -34.67 9.16
C ASP A 101 18.98 -34.82 9.94
N MET A 102 20.08 -34.23 9.44
CA MET A 102 21.34 -34.12 10.18
C MET A 102 21.20 -33.20 11.40
N GLU A 103 20.47 -32.09 11.28
CA GLU A 103 20.30 -31.09 12.34
C GLU A 103 19.58 -31.69 13.56
N LYS A 104 18.56 -32.55 13.35
CA LYS A 104 17.92 -33.29 14.45
C LYS A 104 18.89 -34.22 15.20
N LYS A 105 19.76 -34.94 14.47
CA LYS A 105 20.75 -35.85 15.06
C LYS A 105 21.86 -35.08 15.78
N LEU A 106 22.31 -33.97 15.19
CA LEU A 106 23.31 -33.09 15.78
C LEU A 106 22.80 -32.41 17.06
N ALA A 107 21.52 -32.03 17.13
CA ALA A 107 20.96 -31.43 18.34
C ALA A 107 21.04 -32.35 19.57
N LYS A 108 20.71 -33.65 19.41
CA LYS A 108 20.85 -34.64 20.50
C LYS A 108 22.32 -34.82 20.90
N LEU A 109 23.22 -34.87 19.91
CA LEU A 109 24.66 -35.04 20.14
C LEU A 109 25.29 -33.80 20.80
N GLU A 110 24.88 -32.60 20.40
CA GLU A 110 25.38 -31.32 20.93
C GLU A 110 25.05 -31.20 22.41
N ARG A 111 23.83 -31.56 22.83
CA ARG A 111 23.44 -31.60 24.26
C ARG A 111 24.39 -32.48 25.08
N ARG A 112 24.60 -33.73 24.65
CA ARG A 112 25.51 -34.68 25.32
C ARG A 112 26.97 -34.21 25.29
N THR A 113 27.38 -33.54 24.21
CA THR A 113 28.73 -32.99 24.09
C THR A 113 28.95 -31.85 25.08
N GLN A 114 27.96 -30.97 25.26
CA GLN A 114 28.01 -29.89 26.26
C GLN A 114 28.03 -30.44 27.69
N GLU A 115 27.26 -31.48 27.98
CA GLU A 115 27.30 -32.20 29.27
C GLU A 115 28.68 -32.82 29.53
N ALA A 116 29.26 -33.50 28.53
CA ALA A 116 30.61 -34.06 28.61
C ALA A 116 31.67 -32.96 28.82
N ILE A 117 31.55 -31.83 28.13
CA ILE A 117 32.44 -30.68 28.34
C ILE A 117 32.33 -30.17 29.78
N HIS A 118 31.10 -30.04 30.30
CA HIS A 118 30.87 -29.56 31.65
C HIS A 118 31.43 -30.51 32.72
N THR A 119 31.27 -31.82 32.54
CA THR A 119 31.86 -32.83 33.45
C THR A 119 33.39 -32.79 33.42
N LEU A 120 34.00 -32.71 32.23
CA LEU A 120 35.45 -32.56 32.09
C LEU A 120 35.97 -31.27 32.75
N ILE A 121 35.25 -30.16 32.63
CA ILE A 121 35.61 -28.90 33.31
C ILE A 121 35.58 -29.08 34.83
N ARG A 122 34.52 -29.68 35.38
CA ARG A 122 34.41 -29.96 36.82
C ARG A 122 35.54 -30.84 37.33
N GLN A 123 35.82 -31.94 36.63
CA GLN A 123 36.93 -32.85 36.95
C GLN A 123 38.27 -32.11 36.95
N ARG A 124 38.53 -31.29 35.92
CA ARG A 124 39.77 -30.52 35.82
C ARG A 124 39.93 -29.52 36.96
N LEU A 125 38.86 -28.80 37.33
CA LEU A 125 38.89 -27.83 38.43
C LEU A 125 39.13 -28.51 39.79
N ALA A 126 38.54 -29.67 40.03
CA ALA A 126 38.72 -30.36 41.30
C ALA A 126 40.03 -31.13 41.41
N ALA A 127 40.54 -31.67 40.30
CA ALA A 127 41.91 -32.17 40.24
C ALA A 127 42.93 -31.07 40.58
N GLN A 128 42.66 -29.82 40.17
CA GLN A 128 43.47 -28.67 40.56
C GLN A 128 43.32 -28.28 42.04
N LYS A 129 42.14 -28.55 42.64
CA LYS A 129 41.80 -28.20 44.03
C LYS A 129 42.09 -29.32 45.05
N GLY A 130 42.43 -30.52 44.60
CA GLY A 130 42.78 -31.67 45.44
C GLY A 130 41.57 -32.40 46.06
N GLU A 131 40.38 -32.25 45.49
CA GLU A 131 39.08 -32.65 46.08
C GLU A 131 38.41 -33.74 45.20
N SER A 132 39.13 -34.85 44.95
CA SER A 132 38.77 -35.84 43.92
C SER A 132 37.65 -36.82 44.30
N ASP A 133 37.47 -37.11 45.59
CA ASP A 133 36.61 -38.22 46.04
C ASP A 133 35.11 -37.91 46.03
N ASP A 134 34.72 -36.65 46.25
CA ASP A 134 33.30 -36.24 46.31
C ASP A 134 32.65 -36.20 44.91
N LEU A 135 33.46 -36.03 43.86
CA LEU A 135 32.98 -35.93 42.48
C LEU A 135 32.66 -37.27 41.83
N VAL A 136 33.41 -38.32 42.16
CA VAL A 136 33.13 -39.66 41.62
C VAL A 136 31.79 -40.17 42.14
N GLY A 137 31.44 -39.85 43.40
CA GLY A 137 30.13 -40.12 43.97
C GLY A 137 29.00 -39.35 43.27
N ALA A 138 29.18 -38.05 43.04
CA ALA A 138 28.20 -37.20 42.36
C ALA A 138 28.01 -37.58 40.88
N MET A 139 29.08 -37.95 40.17
CA MET A 139 28.99 -38.40 38.77
C MET A 139 28.24 -39.73 38.64
N ASN A 140 28.49 -40.70 39.52
CA ASN A 140 27.76 -41.97 39.52
C ASN A 140 26.26 -41.78 39.84
N ALA A 141 25.92 -40.79 40.68
CA ALA A 141 24.53 -40.46 40.97
C ALA A 141 23.84 -39.77 39.78
N GLN A 142 24.56 -38.89 39.08
CA GLN A 142 24.07 -38.20 37.90
C GLN A 142 23.90 -39.16 36.71
N GLU A 143 24.86 -40.06 36.47
CA GLU A 143 24.80 -41.08 35.41
C GLU A 143 23.59 -42.02 35.58
N ARG A 144 23.23 -42.35 36.84
CA ARG A 144 22.02 -43.13 37.14
C ARG A 144 20.72 -42.34 36.91
N GLN A 145 20.74 -41.01 37.01
CA GLN A 145 19.59 -40.16 36.68
C GLN A 145 19.46 -39.98 35.17
N ASP A 146 20.57 -39.74 34.48
CA ASP A 146 20.60 -39.57 33.02
C ASP A 146 20.18 -40.86 32.30
N ALA A 147 20.63 -42.03 32.77
CA ALA A 147 20.18 -43.32 32.25
C ALA A 147 18.67 -43.56 32.44
N LYS A 148 18.06 -43.01 33.49
CA LYS A 148 16.60 -43.08 33.70
C LYS A 148 15.82 -42.11 32.81
N ALA A 149 16.38 -40.94 32.53
CA ALA A 149 15.75 -39.93 31.66
C ALA A 149 15.79 -40.34 30.18
N ASP A 150 16.89 -40.93 29.71
CA ASP A 150 17.02 -41.46 28.34
C ASP A 150 16.08 -42.66 28.08
N LEU A 151 15.68 -43.42 29.13
CA LEU A 151 14.69 -44.50 29.03
C LEU A 151 13.24 -44.00 28.98
N SER A 152 12.96 -42.77 29.46
CA SER A 152 11.61 -42.19 29.43
C SER A 152 11.30 -41.38 28.17
N ASP A 153 12.32 -40.99 27.40
CA ASP A 153 12.20 -40.19 26.16
C ASP A 153 11.91 -41.06 24.92
N ASP A 154 11.95 -42.40 25.05
CA ASP A 154 11.70 -43.37 23.96
C ASP A 154 10.26 -43.94 23.96
N ASP A 155 9.45 -43.63 24.99
CA ASP A 155 8.05 -44.08 25.16
C ASP A 155 7.01 -43.01 24.75
N GLU A 156 7.43 -41.83 24.26
CA GLU A 156 6.54 -40.77 23.74
C GLU A 156 6.84 -40.49 22.25
N ASP A 157 6.47 -41.41 21.36
CA ASP A 157 6.24 -41.15 19.93
C ASP A 157 5.10 -42.05 19.38
#